data_AF-A0A495YXI6-F1
#
_entry.id   AF-A0A495YXI6-F1
#
_cell.length_a   1.000
_cell.length_b   1.000
_cell.length_c   1.000
_cell.angle_alpha   90.00
_cell.angle_beta   90.00
_cell.angle_gamma   90.00
#
_symmetry.space_group_name_H-M   'P 1'
#
loop_
_entity.id
_entity.type
_entity.pdbx_description
1 polymer ?
#
loop_
_entity_poly.entity_id
_entity_poly.type
_entity_poly.pdbx_seq_one_letter_code
_entity_poly.pdbx_strand_id
1 'polypeptide(L)'
;MGLMELLAEIGKQVHEECISKSCSGDGCRVYLTDTPSDRIIVNLECEFEQRKIDTKRCDYVLFCGDASRSNLVVVLIELKSGAFKTSTVADQLQSGADFVSEMFGKLPKEANAALNRLEITCVPTLFHGKRIDRFELRELERAKIRFLSQKPTIKRRKCGEPKNLALVLRG
;
A
#
# COMPACT_ATOMS: atom_id res chain seq x y z
N MET A 1 0.83 -4.19 -23.45
CA MET A 1 1.02 -4.91 -22.19
C MET A 1 -0.28 -4.87 -21.42
N GLY A 2 -0.77 -6.01 -20.96
CA GLY A 2 -1.95 -6.12 -20.11
C GLY A 2 -1.64 -5.82 -18.64
N LEU A 3 -2.67 -5.70 -17.80
CA LEU A 3 -2.51 -5.46 -16.36
C LEU A 3 -1.65 -6.54 -15.68
N MET A 4 -1.87 -7.82 -16.00
CA MET A 4 -1.12 -8.92 -15.40
C MET A 4 0.37 -8.88 -15.74
N GLU A 5 0.70 -8.55 -16.99
CA GLU A 5 2.08 -8.36 -17.41
C GLU A 5 2.70 -7.14 -16.71
N LEU A 6 1.95 -6.04 -16.55
CA LEU A 6 2.41 -4.87 -15.80
C LEU A 6 2.67 -5.21 -14.32
N LEU A 7 1.78 -5.96 -13.67
CA LEU A 7 2.01 -6.45 -12.31
C LEU A 7 3.28 -7.29 -12.27
N ALA A 8 3.47 -8.23 -13.20
CA ALA A 8 4.70 -9.02 -13.26
C ALA A 8 5.96 -8.14 -13.40
N GLU A 9 5.93 -7.09 -14.22
CA GLU A 9 7.04 -6.14 -14.35
C GLU A 9 7.29 -5.34 -13.05
N ILE A 10 6.23 -4.95 -12.33
CA ILE A 10 6.34 -4.36 -10.99
C ILE A 10 7.00 -5.35 -10.02
N GLY A 11 6.58 -6.62 -10.04
CA GLY A 11 7.15 -7.67 -9.20
C GLY A 11 8.64 -7.89 -9.42
N LYS A 12 9.13 -7.71 -10.67
CA LYS A 12 10.57 -7.76 -10.98
C LYS A 12 11.38 -6.60 -10.40
N GLN A 13 10.74 -5.52 -9.97
CA GLN A 13 11.43 -4.38 -9.37
C GLN A 13 11.69 -4.55 -7.87
N VAL A 14 11.23 -5.65 -7.26
CA VAL A 14 11.42 -5.96 -5.84
C VAL A 14 12.10 -7.32 -5.68
N HIS A 15 12.67 -7.59 -4.51
CA HIS A 15 13.27 -8.89 -4.22
C HIS A 15 12.17 -9.95 -4.10
N GLU A 16 12.39 -11.12 -4.70
CA GLU A 16 11.38 -12.18 -4.79
C GLU A 16 10.93 -12.65 -3.41
N GLU A 17 11.87 -12.75 -2.46
CA GLU A 17 11.62 -13.13 -1.07
C GLU A 17 10.76 -12.11 -0.30
N CYS A 18 10.68 -10.86 -0.78
CA CYS A 18 9.88 -9.81 -0.18
C CYS A 18 8.47 -9.75 -0.76
N ILE A 19 8.14 -10.59 -1.74
CA ILE A 19 6.78 -10.78 -2.23
C ILE A 19 6.02 -11.69 -1.27
N SER A 20 4.97 -11.15 -0.66
CA SER A 20 4.15 -11.86 0.32
C SER A 20 2.84 -12.37 -0.27
N LYS A 21 2.28 -13.42 0.35
CA LYS A 21 0.92 -13.91 0.07
C LYS A 21 -0.12 -13.36 1.06
N SER A 22 0.33 -12.64 2.09
CA SER A 22 -0.50 -12.12 3.17
C SER A 22 0.02 -10.80 3.74
N CYS A 23 -0.87 -10.04 4.36
CA CYS A 23 -0.53 -8.81 5.08
C CYS A 23 -0.84 -9.02 6.57
N SER A 24 0.20 -9.25 7.39
CA SER A 24 0.06 -9.43 8.84
C SER A 24 1.36 -9.09 9.57
N GLY A 25 1.25 -8.63 10.81
CA GLY A 25 2.40 -8.35 11.68
C GLY A 25 1.92 -8.11 13.11
N ASP A 26 2.73 -8.42 14.13
CA ASP A 26 2.53 -8.11 15.56
C ASP A 26 1.07 -8.08 16.08
N GLY A 27 0.29 -9.14 15.81
CA GLY A 27 -1.10 -9.26 16.26
C GLY A 27 -2.13 -8.47 15.45
N CYS A 28 -1.73 -7.84 14.35
CA CYS A 28 -2.58 -7.24 13.35
C CYS A 28 -2.67 -8.11 12.09
N ARG A 29 -3.89 -8.38 11.62
CA ARG A 29 -4.14 -9.15 10.39
C ARG A 29 -5.03 -8.37 9.43
N VAL A 30 -4.63 -8.37 8.16
CA VAL A 30 -5.42 -7.85 7.04
C VAL A 30 -5.95 -9.02 6.22
N TYR A 31 -7.26 -9.07 6.02
CA TYR A 31 -7.92 -10.11 5.23
C TYR A 31 -8.06 -9.67 3.77
N LEU A 32 -7.59 -10.53 2.87
CA LEU A 32 -7.66 -10.34 1.41
C LEU A 32 -8.97 -10.87 0.81
N THR A 33 -9.91 -11.35 1.64
CA THR A 33 -11.23 -11.80 1.20
C THR A 33 -11.96 -10.68 0.47
N ASP A 34 -12.60 -11.00 -0.66
CA ASP A 34 -13.30 -10.07 -1.55
C ASP A 34 -12.42 -8.95 -2.14
N THR A 35 -11.11 -9.17 -2.24
CA THR A 35 -10.18 -8.31 -2.99
C THR A 35 -9.78 -8.98 -4.31
N PRO A 36 -9.36 -8.22 -5.35
CA PRO A 36 -8.94 -8.80 -6.62
C PRO A 36 -7.87 -9.90 -6.43
N SER A 37 -8.04 -11.04 -7.11
CA SER A 37 -7.09 -12.16 -7.08
C SER A 37 -5.75 -11.79 -7.70
N ASP A 38 -5.82 -10.97 -8.74
CA ASP A 38 -4.68 -10.48 -9.51
C ASP A 38 -4.03 -9.32 -8.76
N ARG A 39 -3.04 -9.67 -7.95
CA ARG A 39 -2.35 -8.73 -7.06
C ARG A 39 -0.93 -9.16 -6.74
N ILE A 40 -0.14 -8.19 -6.35
CA ILE A 40 1.18 -8.37 -5.75
C ILE A 40 1.19 -7.67 -4.40
N ILE A 41 1.76 -8.31 -3.40
CA ILE A 41 1.94 -7.75 -2.07
C ILE A 41 3.44 -7.73 -1.81
N VAL A 42 3.98 -6.55 -1.54
CA VAL A 42 5.39 -6.34 -1.20
C VAL A 42 5.47 -6.07 0.29
N ASN A 43 6.26 -6.86 1.01
CA ASN A 43 6.68 -6.55 2.38
C ASN A 43 7.83 -5.54 2.30
N LEU A 44 7.56 -4.28 2.64
CA LEU A 44 8.58 -3.23 2.58
C LEU A 44 9.61 -3.32 3.70
N GLU A 45 9.29 -4.00 4.81
CA GLU A 45 10.28 -4.28 5.84
C GLU A 45 11.41 -5.13 5.31
N CYS A 46 11.06 -6.25 4.68
CA CYS A 46 11.99 -7.10 3.95
C CYS A 46 12.73 -6.33 2.84
N GLU A 47 11.98 -5.58 2.01
CA GLU A 47 12.58 -4.92 0.84
C GLU A 47 13.61 -3.85 1.23
N PHE A 48 13.33 -3.07 2.29
CA PHE A 48 14.26 -2.05 2.76
C PHE A 48 15.48 -2.67 3.45
N GLU A 49 15.32 -3.80 4.14
CA GLU A 49 16.44 -4.55 4.70
C GLU A 49 17.37 -5.05 3.59
N GLN A 50 16.82 -5.68 2.55
CA GLN A 50 17.61 -6.17 1.40
C GLN A 50 18.36 -5.03 0.70
N ARG A 51 17.72 -3.86 0.57
CA ARG A 51 18.34 -2.66 -0.03
C ARG A 51 19.23 -1.86 0.91
N LYS A 52 19.31 -2.22 2.19
CA LYS A 52 20.02 -1.47 3.24
C LYS A 52 19.56 -0.01 3.34
N ILE A 53 18.25 0.22 3.20
CA ILE A 53 17.64 1.55 3.34
C ILE A 53 17.20 1.75 4.79
N ASP A 54 17.89 2.65 5.50
CA ASP A 54 17.58 3.00 6.89
C ASP A 54 16.66 4.22 6.96
N THR A 55 15.40 4.03 6.56
CA THR A 55 14.36 5.04 6.72
C THR A 55 13.05 4.41 7.20
N LYS A 56 12.16 5.26 7.73
CA LYS A 56 10.78 4.86 8.04
C LYS A 56 10.10 4.35 6.78
N ARG A 57 9.22 3.37 6.93
CA ARG A 57 8.45 2.75 5.86
C ARG A 57 7.14 2.23 6.41
N CYS A 58 6.14 2.11 5.55
CA CYS A 58 4.97 1.31 5.89
C CYS A 58 5.28 -0.18 5.76
N ASP A 59 4.46 -1.04 6.35
CA ASP A 59 4.76 -2.47 6.40
C ASP A 59 4.61 -3.14 5.03
N TYR A 60 3.55 -2.80 4.29
CA TYR A 60 3.25 -3.44 3.01
C TYR A 60 2.81 -2.44 1.93
N VAL A 61 3.03 -2.83 0.68
CA VAL A 61 2.36 -2.24 -0.49
C VAL A 61 1.65 -3.34 -1.24
N LEU A 62 0.38 -3.12 -1.59
CA LEU A 62 -0.39 -4.01 -2.45
C LEU A 62 -0.68 -3.31 -3.77
N PHE A 63 -0.35 -3.99 -4.87
CA PHE A 63 -0.75 -3.61 -6.22
C PHE A 63 -1.83 -4.57 -6.67
N CYS A 64 -2.97 -4.06 -7.10
CA CYS A 64 -3.98 -4.84 -7.78
C CYS A 64 -4.66 -3.97 -8.83
N GLY A 65 -5.24 -4.57 -9.85
CA GLY A 65 -6.02 -3.78 -10.79
C GLY A 65 -7.44 -4.29 -10.93
N ASP A 66 -8.27 -3.41 -11.47
CA ASP A 66 -9.55 -3.78 -12.02
C ASP A 66 -9.43 -3.67 -13.54
N ALA A 67 -9.19 -4.82 -14.19
CA ALA A 67 -9.04 -4.89 -15.64
C ALA A 67 -10.28 -4.36 -16.38
N SER A 68 -11.47 -4.43 -15.76
CA SER A 68 -12.71 -3.90 -16.35
C SER A 68 -12.79 -2.38 -16.32
N ARG A 69 -11.99 -1.73 -15.46
CA ARG A 69 -11.97 -0.27 -15.26
C ARG A 69 -10.67 0.39 -15.71
N SER A 70 -9.74 -0.35 -16.32
CA SER A 70 -8.42 0.17 -16.71
C SER A 70 -7.73 0.94 -15.57
N ASN A 71 -7.79 0.39 -14.34
CA ASN A 71 -7.29 1.05 -13.14
C ASN A 71 -6.28 0.15 -12.41
N LEU A 72 -5.16 0.73 -11.98
CA LEU A 72 -4.20 0.15 -11.05
C LEU A 72 -4.39 0.79 -9.66
N VAL A 73 -4.76 -0.03 -8.69
CA VAL A 73 -4.88 0.37 -7.30
C VAL A 73 -3.59 0.05 -6.55
N VAL A 74 -3.02 1.06 -5.89
CA VAL A 74 -1.85 0.96 -5.02
C VAL A 74 -2.32 1.19 -3.58
N VAL A 75 -2.29 0.16 -2.74
CA VAL A 75 -2.63 0.27 -1.33
C VAL A 75 -1.35 0.32 -0.51
N LEU A 76 -1.11 1.43 0.17
CA LEU A 76 -0.01 1.56 1.14
C LEU A 76 -0.57 1.15 2.50
N ILE A 77 0.05 0.17 3.17
CA ILE A 77 -0.51 -0.48 4.35
C ILE A 77 0.44 -0.32 5.52
N GLU A 78 -0.07 0.35 6.56
CA GLU A 78 0.56 0.43 7.89
C GLU A 78 -0.28 -0.36 8.90
N LEU A 79 0.37 -1.12 9.77
CA LEU A 79 -0.21 -1.95 10.81
C LEU A 79 0.21 -1.42 12.18
N LYS A 80 -0.76 -1.11 13.04
CA LYS A 80 -0.50 -0.71 14.43
C LYS A 80 -1.35 -1.52 15.40
N SER A 81 -0.75 -2.46 16.10
CA SER A 81 -1.44 -3.21 17.17
C SER A 81 -1.56 -2.42 18.48
N GLY A 82 -0.68 -1.43 18.68
CA GLY A 82 -0.61 -0.57 19.86
C GLY A 82 -1.10 0.87 19.65
N ALA A 83 -0.74 1.74 20.60
CA ALA A 83 -0.85 3.18 20.42
C ALA A 83 0.15 3.67 19.36
N PHE A 84 -0.18 4.76 18.68
CA PHE A 84 0.66 5.32 17.63
C PHE A 84 0.50 6.85 17.60
N LYS A 85 1.44 7.51 16.94
CA LYS A 85 1.34 8.93 16.55
C LYS A 85 1.00 9.02 15.07
N THR A 86 0.03 9.84 14.73
CA THR A 86 -0.41 10.05 13.35
C THR A 86 0.72 10.52 12.46
N SER A 87 1.56 11.43 12.95
CA SER A 87 2.73 11.91 12.19
C SER A 87 3.67 10.77 11.79
N THR A 88 3.86 9.79 12.69
CA THR A 88 4.70 8.62 12.39
C THR A 88 4.07 7.73 11.32
N VAL A 89 2.76 7.46 11.43
CA VAL A 89 2.02 6.71 10.40
C VAL A 89 2.07 7.44 9.05
N ALA A 90 1.90 8.76 9.04
CA ALA A 90 1.96 9.56 7.82
C ALA A 90 3.37 9.53 7.18
N ASP A 91 4.44 9.66 7.97
CA ASP A 91 5.82 9.55 7.49
C ASP A 91 6.09 8.16 6.86
N GLN A 92 5.64 7.09 7.53
CA GLN A 92 5.81 5.72 7.06
C GLN A 92 5.08 5.49 5.73
N LEU A 93 3.81 5.90 5.63
CA LEU A 93 3.02 5.82 4.41
C LEU A 93 3.60 6.72 3.30
N GLN A 94 4.12 7.90 3.63
CA GLN A 94 4.77 8.77 2.65
C GLN A 94 6.04 8.12 2.09
N SER A 95 6.87 7.52 2.92
CA SER A 95 8.06 6.79 2.44
C SER A 95 7.70 5.60 1.56
N GLY A 96 6.64 4.86 1.91
CA GLY A 96 6.08 3.82 1.03
C GLY A 96 5.61 4.39 -0.32
N ALA A 97 4.94 5.55 -0.32
CA ALA A 97 4.50 6.24 -1.54
C ALA A 97 5.69 6.68 -2.43
N ASP A 98 6.74 7.20 -1.80
CA ASP A 98 7.96 7.66 -2.46
C ASP A 98 8.70 6.47 -3.09
N PHE A 99 8.84 5.36 -2.36
CA PHE A 99 9.41 4.11 -2.88
C PHE A 99 8.68 3.61 -4.13
N VAL A 100 7.34 3.57 -4.10
CA VAL A 100 6.54 3.14 -5.26
C VAL A 100 6.73 4.10 -6.44
N SER A 101 6.79 5.40 -6.19
CA SER A 101 6.99 6.40 -7.25
C SER A 101 8.37 6.25 -7.91
N GLU A 102 9.42 6.02 -7.11
CA GLU A 102 10.77 5.73 -7.60
C GLU A 102 10.79 4.42 -8.42
N MET A 103 10.14 3.38 -7.92
CA MET A 103 10.02 2.09 -8.59
C MET A 103 9.34 2.21 -9.96
N PHE A 104 8.25 2.97 -10.06
CA PHE A 104 7.59 3.24 -11.34
C PHE A 104 8.52 3.93 -12.34
N GLY A 105 9.35 4.87 -11.86
CA GLY A 105 10.36 5.54 -12.69
C GLY A 105 11.42 4.60 -13.28
N LYS A 106 11.61 3.40 -12.71
CA LYS A 106 12.61 2.40 -13.15
C LYS A 106 12.04 1.31 -14.06
N LEU A 107 10.72 1.29 -14.28
CA LEU A 107 10.08 0.30 -15.13
C LEU A 107 10.57 0.39 -16.59
N PRO A 108 10.61 -0.74 -17.34
CA PRO A 108 10.87 -0.72 -18.78
C PRO A 108 9.91 0.20 -19.54
N LYS A 109 10.32 0.68 -20.72
CA LYS A 109 9.54 1.65 -21.51
C LYS A 109 8.13 1.16 -21.81
N GLU A 110 7.98 -0.13 -22.11
CA GLU A 110 6.72 -0.78 -22.44
C GLU A 110 5.77 -0.84 -21.23
N ALA A 111 6.32 -1.12 -20.04
CA ALA A 111 5.58 -1.11 -18.79
C ALA A 111 5.16 0.31 -18.39
N ASN A 112 6.06 1.29 -18.54
CA ASN A 112 5.75 2.70 -18.33
C ASN A 112 4.66 3.21 -19.28
N ALA A 113 4.70 2.82 -20.56
CA ALA A 113 3.65 3.16 -21.52
C ALA A 113 2.29 2.53 -21.16
N ALA A 114 2.28 1.34 -20.56
CA ALA A 114 1.07 0.70 -20.07
C ALA A 114 0.54 1.40 -18.81
N LEU A 115 1.42 1.69 -17.85
CA LEU A 115 1.09 2.42 -16.62
C LEU A 115 0.45 3.78 -16.92
N ASN A 116 0.97 4.53 -17.89
CA ASN A 116 0.43 5.83 -18.31
C ASN A 116 -0.96 5.78 -18.97
N ARG A 117 -1.45 4.59 -19.36
CA ARG A 117 -2.80 4.41 -19.91
C ARG A 117 -3.83 4.04 -18.84
N LEU A 118 -3.36 3.72 -17.64
CA LEU A 118 -4.22 3.34 -16.53
C LEU A 118 -4.52 4.55 -15.66
N GLU A 119 -5.74 4.59 -15.13
CA GLU A 119 -5.97 5.37 -13.92
C GLU A 119 -5.19 4.72 -12.78
N ILE A 120 -4.44 5.49 -12.00
CA ILE A 120 -3.73 4.96 -10.84
C ILE A 120 -4.42 5.51 -9.60
N THR A 121 -4.93 4.63 -8.74
CA THR A 121 -5.57 5.04 -7.48
C THR A 121 -4.68 4.67 -6.30
N CYS A 122 -4.25 5.66 -5.51
CA CYS A 122 -3.50 5.40 -4.28
C CYS A 122 -4.41 5.41 -3.06
N VAL A 123 -4.30 4.38 -2.23
CA VAL A 123 -5.12 4.15 -1.04
C VAL A 123 -4.22 3.93 0.18
N PRO A 124 -3.71 5.00 0.81
CA PRO A 124 -2.98 4.90 2.05
C PRO A 124 -3.91 4.43 3.17
N THR A 125 -3.48 3.41 3.92
CA THR A 125 -4.35 2.69 4.83
C THR A 125 -3.64 2.34 6.12
N LEU A 126 -4.27 2.70 7.24
CA LEU A 126 -3.89 2.26 8.57
C LEU A 126 -4.83 1.15 9.07
N PHE A 127 -4.28 -0.02 9.36
CA PHE A 127 -4.98 -1.04 10.14
C PHE A 127 -4.56 -0.95 11.60
N HIS A 128 -5.54 -0.84 12.50
CA HIS A 128 -5.27 -0.62 13.92
C HIS A 128 -5.94 -1.67 14.82
N GLY A 129 -5.20 -2.16 15.83
CA GLY A 129 -5.67 -3.18 16.77
C GLY A 129 -6.44 -2.60 17.96
N LYS A 130 -6.07 -1.39 18.40
CA LYS A 130 -6.68 -0.69 19.55
C LYS A 130 -7.56 0.46 19.12
N ARG A 131 -8.34 1.00 20.06
CA ARG A 131 -9.11 2.24 19.85
C ARG A 131 -8.13 3.39 19.62
N ILE A 132 -8.41 4.20 18.59
CA ILE A 132 -7.65 5.41 18.29
C ILE A 132 -8.12 6.52 19.23
N ASP A 133 -7.16 7.26 19.82
CA ASP A 133 -7.48 8.45 20.59
C ASP A 133 -8.19 9.51 19.73
N ARG A 134 -9.02 10.36 20.36
CA ARG A 134 -9.81 11.37 19.64
C ARG A 134 -8.92 12.41 18.93
N PHE A 135 -7.80 12.78 19.53
CA PHE A 135 -6.85 13.70 18.91
C PHE A 135 -6.18 13.05 17.69
N GLU A 136 -5.63 11.85 17.86
CA GLU A 136 -5.00 11.10 16.76
C GLU A 136 -5.97 10.82 15.62
N LEU A 137 -7.24 10.55 15.93
CA LEU A 137 -8.27 10.36 14.91
C LEU A 137 -8.46 11.62 14.04
N ARG A 138 -8.54 12.80 14.66
CA ARG A 138 -8.69 14.07 13.93
C ARG A 138 -7.48 14.38 13.07
N GLU A 139 -6.28 14.08 13.57
CA GLU A 139 -5.06 14.28 12.81
C GLU A 139 -4.99 13.31 11.63
N LEU A 140 -5.39 12.05 11.79
CA LEU A 140 -5.45 11.08 10.69
C LEU A 140 -6.40 11.53 9.58
N GLU A 141 -7.56 12.08 9.93
CA GLU A 141 -8.55 12.58 8.97
C GLU A 141 -8.03 13.79 8.15
N ARG A 142 -7.06 14.52 8.69
CA ARG A 142 -6.42 15.67 8.03
C ARG A 142 -5.16 15.30 7.25
N ALA A 143 -4.48 14.23 7.68
CA ALA A 143 -3.25 13.77 7.07
C ALA A 143 -3.48 13.34 5.61
N LYS A 144 -2.56 13.75 4.74
CA LYS A 144 -2.57 13.42 3.31
C LYS A 144 -1.22 12.89 2.90
N ILE A 145 -1.23 11.84 2.08
CA ILE A 145 -0.03 11.26 1.50
C ILE A 145 0.11 11.80 0.09
N ARG A 146 1.27 12.32 -0.27
CA ARG A 146 1.55 12.74 -1.65
C ARG A 146 1.94 11.52 -2.45
N PHE A 147 1.23 11.27 -3.55
CA PHE A 147 1.55 10.18 -4.46
C PHE A 147 1.25 10.62 -5.89
N LEU A 148 2.29 10.69 -6.72
CA LEU A 148 2.21 11.28 -8.05
C LEU A 148 1.58 12.69 -7.97
N SER A 149 0.54 12.97 -8.76
CA SER A 149 -0.23 14.22 -8.73
C SER A 149 -1.35 14.25 -7.66
N GLN A 150 -1.50 13.19 -6.86
CA GLN A 150 -2.61 13.02 -5.91
C GLN A 150 -2.19 13.28 -4.46
N LYS A 151 -3.19 13.57 -3.62
CA LYS A 151 -3.03 13.75 -2.17
C LYS A 151 -4.12 13.00 -1.37
N PRO A 152 -4.21 11.66 -1.49
CA PRO A 152 -5.21 10.87 -0.77
C PRO A 152 -5.12 11.04 0.75
N THR A 153 -6.27 10.98 1.41
CA THR A 153 -6.36 10.88 2.87
C THR A 153 -6.07 9.44 3.32
N ILE A 154 -5.65 9.29 4.57
CA ILE A 154 -5.38 7.97 5.16
C ILE A 154 -6.71 7.30 5.52
N LYS A 155 -7.03 6.17 4.86
CA LYS A 155 -8.15 5.31 5.24
C LYS A 155 -7.78 4.47 6.46
N ARG A 156 -8.79 4.00 7.20
CA ARG A 156 -8.57 3.19 8.41
C ARG A 156 -9.59 2.07 8.60
N ARG A 157 -9.12 0.94 9.11
CA ARG A 157 -9.95 -0.20 9.56
C ARG A 157 -9.33 -0.92 10.75
N LYS A 158 -10.12 -1.73 11.43
CA LYS A 158 -9.61 -2.57 12.50
C LYS A 158 -8.82 -3.76 11.95
N CYS A 159 -7.75 -4.09 12.64
CA CYS A 159 -7.07 -5.37 12.46
C CYS A 159 -8.02 -6.52 12.77
N GLY A 160 -7.94 -7.61 12.00
CA GLY A 160 -8.72 -8.83 12.27
C GLY A 160 -10.22 -8.74 11.97
N GLU A 161 -10.73 -7.59 11.52
CA GLU A 161 -12.10 -7.47 11.04
C GLU A 161 -12.26 -8.20 9.68
N PRO A 162 -13.26 -9.08 9.51
CA PRO A 162 -13.46 -9.76 8.24
C PRO A 162 -13.59 -8.79 7.07
N LYS A 163 -12.91 -9.10 5.95
CA LYS A 163 -12.96 -8.29 4.71
C LYS A 163 -12.46 -6.85 4.89
N ASN A 164 -11.65 -6.57 5.92
CA ASN A 164 -11.20 -5.22 6.23
C ASN A 164 -10.52 -4.50 5.05
N LEU A 165 -9.71 -5.17 4.23
CA LEU A 165 -9.14 -4.55 3.03
C LEU A 165 -10.20 -4.25 1.96
N ALA A 166 -11.11 -5.17 1.67
CA ALA A 166 -12.18 -4.93 0.70
C ALA A 166 -13.05 -3.72 1.11
N LEU A 167 -13.30 -3.54 2.41
CA LEU A 167 -14.04 -2.38 2.95
C LEU A 167 -13.27 -1.06 2.84
N VAL A 168 -11.94 -1.09 2.73
CA VAL A 168 -11.10 0.08 2.43
C VAL A 168 -11.19 0.44 0.95
N LEU A 169 -11.20 -0.58 0.09
CA LEU A 169 -11.23 -0.42 -1.37
C LEU A 169 -12.59 0.05 -1.91
N ARG A 170 -13.70 -0.25 -1.21
CA ARG A 170 -15.07 0.16 -1.62
C ARG A 170 -15.50 1.55 -1.14
N GLY A 171 -14.94 2.01 -0.02
CA GLY A 171 -15.24 3.32 0.58
C GLY A 171 -14.36 4.42 0.04
#